data_AF-A0A380E454-F1
#
_entry.id   AF-A0A380E454-F1
#
_cell.length_a   1.000
_cell.length_b   1.000
_cell.length_c   1.000
_cell.angle_alpha   90.00
_cell.angle_beta   90.00
_cell.angle_gamma   90.00
#
_symmetry.space_group_name_H-M   'P 1'
#
loop_
_entity.id
_entity.type
_entity.pdbx_description
1 polymer ?
#
loop_
_entity_poly.entity_id
_entity_poly.type
_entity_poly.pdbx_seq_one_letter_code
_entity_poly.pdbx_strand_id
1 'polypeptide(L)'
;MLVKKGGVFGTTQGLQQQYGEDRVIDTPLAESNIVGTAIGAAMVGKRPIAEIQFADFILPATNQIISEAAKMRYRSIMNGNAPLTIRAPFGGGVHGGLYHSQSIESIFASSPG
;
A
#
# COMPACT_ATOMS: atom_id res chain seq x y z
N MET A 1 -3.37 0.20 27.88
CA MET A 1 -3.08 0.66 26.50
C MET A 1 -2.83 -0.59 25.69
N LEU A 2 -3.69 -0.92 24.72
CA LEU A 2 -3.53 -2.14 23.93
C LEU A 2 -2.27 -2.02 23.07
N VAL A 3 -1.34 -2.96 23.20
CA VAL A 3 -0.15 -3.00 22.35
C VAL A 3 -0.60 -3.37 20.94
N LYS A 4 -0.39 -2.46 19.97
CA LYS A 4 -0.73 -2.72 18.57
C LYS A 4 0.25 -3.69 17.93
N LYS A 5 -0.26 -4.51 17.00
CA LYS A 5 0.39 -5.73 16.52
C LYS A 5 1.71 -5.50 15.77
N GLY A 6 1.93 -4.31 15.17
CA GLY A 6 3.18 -3.98 14.47
C GLY A 6 3.34 -4.63 13.10
N GLY A 7 2.23 -4.92 12.41
CA GLY A 7 2.20 -5.70 11.18
C GLY A 7 2.33 -7.20 11.45
N VAL A 8 1.83 -8.04 10.53
CA VAL A 8 1.86 -9.50 10.72
C VAL A 8 3.28 -10.09 10.65
N PHE A 9 4.21 -9.35 10.03
CA PHE A 9 5.63 -9.69 9.92
C PHE A 9 6.54 -8.90 10.87
N GLY A 10 5.98 -8.11 11.80
CA GLY A 10 6.76 -7.29 12.74
C GLY A 10 7.48 -6.09 12.11
N THR A 11 7.26 -5.83 10.82
CA THR A 11 7.96 -4.79 10.06
C THR A 11 7.60 -3.35 10.45
N THR A 12 6.49 -3.17 11.18
CA THR A 12 6.06 -1.87 11.70
C THR A 12 5.96 -1.87 13.23
N GLN A 13 6.58 -2.85 13.88
CA GLN A 13 6.59 -2.96 15.34
C GLN A 13 7.20 -1.72 15.99
N GLY A 14 6.54 -1.21 17.03
CA GLY A 14 6.99 -0.03 17.78
C GLY A 14 6.80 1.31 17.08
N LEU A 15 6.56 1.36 15.77
CA LEU A 15 6.45 2.62 15.02
C LEU A 15 5.29 3.50 15.53
N GLN A 16 4.13 2.90 15.81
CA GLN A 16 3.00 3.67 16.34
C GLN A 16 3.27 4.21 17.75
N GLN A 17 3.97 3.44 18.60
CA GLN A 17 4.36 3.90 19.93
C GLN A 17 5.36 5.07 19.83
N GLN A 18 6.26 5.03 18.86
CA GLN A 18 7.27 6.07 18.64
C GLN A 18 6.71 7.33 17.98
N TYR A 19 5.80 7.19 17.00
CA TYR A 19 5.37 8.29 16.14
C TYR A 19 3.91 8.71 16.32
N GLY A 20 3.14 7.99 17.15
CA GLY A 20 1.75 8.28 17.44
C GLY A 20 0.76 7.70 16.43
N GLU A 21 -0.52 7.68 16.83
CA GLU A 21 -1.62 7.12 16.03
C GLU A 21 -1.90 7.92 14.77
N ASP A 22 -1.61 9.23 14.74
CA ASP A 22 -1.78 10.07 13.55
C ASP A 22 -0.76 9.79 12.43
N ARG A 23 0.30 9.01 12.75
CA ARG A 23 1.41 8.71 11.83
C ARG A 23 1.44 7.25 11.39
N VAL A 24 0.93 6.36 12.22
CA VAL A 24 0.85 4.92 11.95
C VAL A 24 -0.56 4.48 12.30
N ILE A 25 -1.37 4.22 11.27
CA ILE A 25 -2.81 4.03 11.38
C ILE A 25 -3.15 2.62 10.95
N ASP A 26 -3.99 1.91 11.73
CA ASP A 26 -4.62 0.68 11.25
C ASP A 26 -5.84 1.04 10.41
N THR A 27 -6.00 0.37 9.28
CA THR A 27 -7.08 0.63 8.33
C THR A 27 -8.15 -0.46 8.40
N PRO A 28 -9.37 -0.20 7.91
CA PRO A 28 -10.31 -1.27 7.55
C PRO A 28 -9.68 -2.25 6.56
N LEU A 29 -10.15 -3.50 6.57
CA LEU A 29 -9.71 -4.56 5.66
C LEU A 29 -10.31 -4.35 4.27
N ALA A 30 -9.75 -3.40 3.52
CA ALA A 30 -10.14 -3.08 2.15
C ALA A 30 -8.97 -2.43 1.40
N GLU A 31 -8.31 -3.16 0.51
CA GLU A 31 -7.07 -2.73 -0.13
C GLU A 31 -7.27 -1.51 -1.03
N SER A 32 -8.41 -1.44 -1.71
CA SER A 32 -8.81 -0.26 -2.48
C SER A 32 -8.96 0.99 -1.61
N ASN A 33 -9.45 0.85 -0.37
CA ASN A 33 -9.54 1.95 0.58
C ASN A 33 -8.16 2.36 1.11
N ILE A 34 -7.30 1.39 1.42
CA ILE A 34 -5.92 1.62 1.86
C ILE A 34 -5.16 2.45 0.82
N VAL A 35 -5.16 2.01 -0.44
CA VAL A 35 -4.44 2.70 -1.51
C VAL A 35 -5.13 4.01 -1.89
N GLY A 36 -6.45 4.04 -2.01
CA GLY A 36 -7.20 5.26 -2.35
C GLY A 36 -6.99 6.38 -1.33
N THR A 37 -7.04 6.04 -0.03
CA THR A 37 -6.76 6.99 1.05
C THR A 37 -5.30 7.45 1.03
N ALA A 38 -4.35 6.55 0.75
CA ALA A 38 -2.93 6.92 0.60
C ALA A 38 -2.72 7.88 -0.58
N ILE A 39 -3.39 7.68 -1.71
CA ILE A 39 -3.34 8.62 -2.85
C ILE A 39 -3.86 9.99 -2.42
N GLY A 40 -5.03 10.06 -1.79
CA GLY A 40 -5.60 11.31 -1.30
C GLY A 40 -4.68 12.03 -0.31
N ALA A 41 -4.12 11.29 0.66
CA ALA A 41 -3.15 11.81 1.62
C ALA A 41 -1.90 12.37 0.91
N ALA A 42 -1.39 11.68 -0.10
CA ALA A 42 -0.24 12.12 -0.88
C ALA A 42 -0.54 13.43 -1.63
N MET A 43 -1.74 13.56 -2.21
CA MET A 43 -2.19 14.76 -2.92
C MET A 43 -2.35 15.98 -2.02
N VAL A 44 -2.66 15.80 -0.73
CA VAL A 44 -2.70 16.88 0.27
C VAL A 44 -1.36 17.12 0.97
N GLY A 45 -0.26 16.63 0.39
CA GLY A 45 1.11 16.95 0.82
C GLY A 45 1.70 16.00 1.86
N LYS A 46 1.09 14.83 2.12
CA LYS A 46 1.71 13.78 2.94
C LYS A 46 2.63 12.89 2.10
N ARG A 47 3.37 11.99 2.76
CA ARG A 47 4.20 10.94 2.13
C ARG A 47 3.84 9.57 2.71
N PRO A 48 2.71 8.98 2.28
CA PRO A 48 2.22 7.76 2.87
C PRO A 48 2.99 6.54 2.40
N ILE A 49 3.14 5.58 3.32
CA ILE A 49 3.62 4.22 3.05
C ILE A 49 2.46 3.29 3.35
N ALA A 50 1.76 2.86 2.30
CA ALA A 50 0.64 1.94 2.40
C ALA A 50 1.15 0.49 2.43
N GLU A 51 0.64 -0.32 3.35
CA GLU A 51 0.96 -1.75 3.42
C GLU A 51 -0.24 -2.58 2.97
N ILE A 52 0.01 -3.48 2.01
CA ILE A 52 -0.89 -4.57 1.68
C ILE A 52 -0.33 -5.83 2.33
N GLN A 53 -1.18 -6.58 3.04
CA GLN A 53 -0.70 -7.65 3.92
C GLN A 53 0.04 -8.77 3.18
N PHE A 54 -0.40 -9.10 1.96
CA PHE A 54 0.26 -9.99 1.00
C PHE A 54 0.02 -9.48 -0.41
N ALA A 55 1.00 -9.64 -1.31
CA ALA A 55 0.87 -9.23 -2.70
C ALA A 55 -0.32 -9.93 -3.39
N ASP A 56 -0.66 -11.15 -2.98
CA ASP A 56 -1.84 -11.90 -3.42
C ASP A 56 -3.16 -11.12 -3.24
N PHE A 57 -3.22 -10.23 -2.26
CA PHE A 57 -4.40 -9.43 -1.93
C PHE A 57 -4.39 -8.03 -2.56
N ILE A 58 -3.41 -7.67 -3.39
CA ILE A 58 -3.35 -6.31 -3.96
C ILE A 58 -4.38 -6.08 -5.07
N LEU A 59 -4.94 -7.15 -5.64
CA LEU A 59 -5.81 -7.07 -6.82
C LEU A 59 -7.05 -6.16 -6.67
N PRO A 60 -7.73 -6.09 -5.51
CA PRO A 60 -8.81 -5.13 -5.29
C PRO A 60 -8.35 -3.67 -5.38
N ALA A 61 -7.07 -3.38 -5.13
CA ALA A 61 -6.50 -2.04 -5.24
C ALA A 61 -5.96 -1.71 -6.64
N THR A 62 -5.94 -2.66 -7.58
CA THR A 62 -5.34 -2.47 -8.91
C THR A 62 -5.86 -1.23 -9.65
N ASN A 63 -7.16 -0.94 -9.58
CA ASN A 63 -7.70 0.27 -10.20
C ASN A 63 -7.15 1.56 -9.55
N GLN A 64 -7.01 1.60 -8.23
CA GLN A 64 -6.40 2.74 -7.53
C GLN A 64 -4.93 2.91 -7.95
N ILE A 65 -4.20 1.82 -8.12
CA ILE A 65 -2.77 1.86 -8.49
C ILE A 65 -2.59 2.31 -9.94
N ILE A 66 -3.21 1.59 -10.88
CA ILE A 66 -2.96 1.73 -12.32
C ILE A 66 -3.70 2.95 -12.90
N SER A 67 -4.95 3.17 -12.51
CA SER A 67 -5.79 4.22 -13.10
C SER A 67 -5.60 5.56 -12.39
N GLU A 68 -5.41 5.56 -11.07
CA GLU A 68 -5.33 6.79 -10.27
C GLU A 68 -3.88 7.19 -9.96
N ALA A 69 -3.15 6.39 -9.18
CA ALA A 69 -1.82 6.74 -8.70
C ALA A 69 -0.81 6.94 -9.84
N ALA A 70 -0.68 5.92 -10.69
CA ALA A 70 0.28 5.90 -11.80
C ALA A 70 0.02 7.02 -12.83
N LYS A 71 -1.25 7.42 -13.01
CA LYS A 71 -1.64 8.45 -13.99
C LYS A 71 -1.71 9.85 -13.40
N MET A 72 -1.64 10.02 -12.08
CA MET A 72 -1.90 11.29 -11.42
C MET A 72 -1.06 12.44 -11.99
N ARG A 73 0.24 12.20 -12.21
CA ARG A 73 1.14 13.22 -12.75
C ARG A 73 0.84 13.54 -14.21
N TYR A 74 0.54 12.54 -15.02
CA TYR A 74 0.21 12.72 -16.42
C TYR A 74 -1.16 13.40 -16.63
N ARG A 75 -2.22 12.92 -15.96
CA ARG A 75 -3.60 13.45 -16.10
C ARG A 75 -3.73 14.90 -15.64
N SER A 76 -2.85 15.35 -14.75
CA SER A 76 -2.83 16.70 -14.19
C SER A 76 -1.93 17.66 -14.97
N ILE A 77 -1.46 17.27 -16.16
CA ILE A 77 -0.54 18.07 -16.98
C ILE A 77 0.70 18.45 -16.14
N MET A 78 1.26 17.47 -15.43
CA MET A 78 2.45 17.60 -14.58
C MET A 78 2.29 18.46 -13.32
N ASN A 79 1.09 18.98 -13.03
CA ASN A 79 0.83 19.86 -11.89
C ASN A 79 0.44 19.13 -10.60
N GLY A 80 -0.03 17.89 -10.70
CA GLY A 80 -0.30 16.99 -9.58
C GLY A 80 0.74 15.88 -9.48
N ASN A 81 0.81 15.25 -8.31
CA ASN A 81 1.53 14.00 -8.10
C ASN A 81 0.86 13.18 -6.99
N ALA A 82 1.19 11.90 -6.94
CA ALA A 82 0.84 11.02 -5.83
C ALA A 82 2.14 10.41 -5.28
N PRO A 83 2.91 11.14 -4.45
CA PRO A 83 4.15 10.64 -3.87
C PRO A 83 3.85 9.66 -2.73
N LEU A 84 3.69 8.37 -3.06
CA LEU A 84 3.46 7.30 -2.08
C LEU A 84 4.35 6.08 -2.35
N THR A 85 4.41 5.19 -1.36
CA THR A 85 5.00 3.85 -1.49
C THR A 85 3.96 2.81 -1.10
N ILE A 86 3.77 1.78 -1.93
CA ILE A 86 2.97 0.61 -1.61
C ILE A 86 3.94 -0.54 -1.37
N ARG A 87 3.89 -1.13 -0.18
CA ARG A 87 4.71 -2.27 0.22
C ARG A 87 3.81 -3.50 0.42
N ALA A 88 4.26 -4.64 -0.07
CA ALA A 88 3.59 -5.92 0.10
C ALA A 88 4.64 -7.04 0.13
N PRO A 89 4.57 -8.00 1.07
CA PRO A 89 5.37 -9.21 1.01
C PRO A 89 4.83 -10.12 -0.09
N PHE A 90 5.71 -10.85 -0.77
CA PHE A 90 5.39 -11.71 -1.90
C PHE A 90 6.37 -12.89 -1.99
N GLY A 91 6.07 -13.85 -2.87
CA GLY A 91 6.97 -14.96 -3.20
C GLY A 91 6.75 -16.24 -2.39
N GLY A 92 7.20 -17.35 -2.98
CA GLY A 92 7.03 -18.70 -2.43
C GLY A 92 8.14 -19.14 -1.46
N GLY A 93 8.20 -20.45 -1.21
CA GLY A 93 9.23 -21.07 -0.35
C GLY A 93 8.87 -21.14 1.14
N VAL A 94 7.67 -20.70 1.53
CA VAL A 94 7.22 -20.60 2.93
C VAL A 94 5.93 -21.37 3.24
N HIS A 95 5.54 -22.31 2.36
CA HIS A 95 4.28 -23.07 2.47
C HIS A 95 3.01 -22.18 2.46
N GLY A 96 3.06 -21.03 1.78
CA GLY A 96 1.96 -20.06 1.73
C GLY A 96 0.75 -20.45 0.88
N GLY A 97 0.85 -21.50 0.05
CA GLY A 97 -0.27 -21.98 -0.75
C GLY A 97 -0.83 -20.92 -1.70
N LEU A 98 -2.14 -20.99 -1.96
CA LEU A 98 -2.79 -20.25 -3.05
C LEU A 98 -2.76 -18.72 -2.89
N TYR A 99 -2.75 -18.20 -1.66
CA TYR A 99 -2.99 -16.78 -1.38
C TYR A 99 -1.91 -16.10 -0.53
N HIS A 100 -0.76 -16.75 -0.33
CA HIS A 100 0.37 -16.18 0.43
C HIS A 100 1.71 -16.53 -0.24
N SER A 101 1.73 -16.65 -1.58
CA SER A 101 2.96 -17.04 -2.28
C SER A 101 3.09 -16.56 -3.72
N GLN A 102 2.10 -15.83 -4.23
CA GLN A 102 2.11 -15.40 -5.63
C GLN A 102 3.20 -14.35 -5.89
N SER A 103 3.61 -14.27 -7.16
CA SER A 103 4.46 -13.20 -7.71
C SER A 103 3.66 -12.54 -8.83
N ILE A 104 3.22 -11.31 -8.57
CA ILE A 104 2.18 -10.60 -9.34
C ILE A 104 2.68 -9.25 -9.88
N GLU A 105 4.00 -9.06 -9.89
CA GLU A 105 4.68 -7.85 -10.36
C GLU A 105 4.36 -7.54 -11.82
N SER A 106 4.10 -8.55 -12.65
CA SER A 106 3.78 -8.39 -14.08
C SER A 106 2.53 -7.55 -14.33
N ILE A 107 1.56 -7.58 -13.41
CA ILE A 107 0.33 -6.76 -13.46
C ILE A 107 0.67 -5.28 -13.41
N PHE A 108 1.70 -4.90 -12.64
CA PHE A 108 2.08 -3.51 -12.41
C PHE A 108 3.24 -3.06 -13.30
N ALA A 109 4.21 -3.94 -13.58
CA ALA A 109 5.39 -3.63 -14.37
C ALA A 109 5.04 -3.19 -15.81
N SER A 110 3.89 -3.63 -16.33
CA SER A 110 3.37 -3.26 -17.65
C SER A 110 2.60 -1.93 -17.66
N SER A 111 2.40 -1.28 -16.51
CA SER A 111 1.65 -0.03 -16.38
C SER A 111 2.57 1.18 -16.26
N PRO A 112 2.59 2.11 -17.25
CA PRO A 112 3.42 3.32 -17.14
C PRO A 112 2.95 4.27 -16.04
N GLY A 113 3.87 4.79 -15.25
CA GLY A 113 3.65 5.78 -14.20
C GLY A 113 4.62 5.64 -13.05
#